data_AF-A0A090NGA1-F1
#
_entry.id   AF-A0A090NGA1-F1
#
_cell.length_a   1.000
_cell.length_b   1.000
_cell.length_c   1.000
_cell.angle_alpha   90.00
_cell.angle_beta   90.00
_cell.angle_gamma   90.00
#
_symmetry.space_group_name_H-M   'P 1'
#
loop_
_entity.id
_entity.type
_entity.pdbx_description
1 polymer ?
#
loop_
_entity_poly.entity_id
_entity_poly.type
_entity_poly.pdbx_seq_one_letter_code
_entity_poly.pdbx_strand_id
1 'polypeptide(L)'
;MRDIVDPVFSIGISSLWDELRHMPAGGVWWFNVDRHEDAISLANQTIASQAETAHVAVISMDSDPAKIFQLDDSQGPEKMKLFSMLNHEKGLYYLARDLQCSIDPHNYLFILVCANNAWQNIPAERLRSWLDKMNKWSRLNHCSLLVIR
;
A
#
# COMPACT_ATOMS: atom_id res chain seq x y z
N MET A 1 8.11 -29.31 -6.81
CA MET A 1 7.65 -27.99 -7.28
C MET A 1 6.75 -27.48 -6.18
N ARG A 2 7.21 -26.55 -5.34
CA ARG A 2 6.34 -25.93 -4.33
C ARG A 2 5.55 -24.86 -5.08
N ASP A 3 4.25 -25.05 -5.20
CA ASP A 3 3.35 -23.96 -5.58
C ASP A 3 3.52 -22.89 -4.49
N ILE A 4 4.26 -21.84 -4.80
CA ILE A 4 4.29 -20.64 -3.97
C ILE A 4 2.93 -20.01 -4.20
N VAL A 5 1.99 -20.27 -3.30
CA VAL A 5 0.68 -19.63 -3.33
C VAL A 5 0.93 -18.17 -3.01
N ASP A 6 0.81 -17.32 -4.02
CA ASP A 6 0.92 -15.87 -3.86
C ASP A 6 -0.10 -15.40 -2.80
N PRO A 7 0.29 -14.57 -1.81
CA PRO A 7 -0.60 -14.11 -0.77
C PRO A 7 -1.75 -13.30 -1.37
N VAL A 8 -2.95 -13.50 -0.83
CA VAL A 8 -4.14 -12.73 -1.17
C VAL A 8 -4.46 -11.84 0.03
N PHE A 9 -4.41 -10.52 -0.18
CA PHE A 9 -4.66 -9.54 0.86
C PHE A 9 -6.13 -9.09 0.82
N SER A 10 -6.76 -8.93 1.98
CA SER A 10 -8.13 -8.41 2.05
C SER A 10 -8.14 -6.88 1.93
N ILE A 11 -9.17 -6.30 1.32
CA ILE A 11 -9.41 -4.84 1.36
C ILE A 11 -10.21 -4.46 2.62
N GLY A 12 -10.78 -5.44 3.32
CA GLY A 12 -11.55 -5.24 4.54
C GLY A 12 -12.98 -4.70 4.33
N ILE A 13 -13.40 -4.42 3.08
CA ILE A 13 -14.76 -3.97 2.77
C ILE A 13 -15.69 -5.17 2.56
N SER A 14 -16.53 -5.44 3.56
CA SER A 14 -17.46 -6.58 3.57
C SER A 14 -18.61 -6.48 2.56
N SER A 15 -18.87 -5.30 2.00
CA SER A 15 -19.95 -5.06 1.02
C SER A 15 -19.51 -5.20 -0.44
N LEU A 16 -18.21 -5.35 -0.73
CA LEU A 16 -17.73 -5.57 -2.10
C LEU A 16 -18.08 -6.97 -2.61
N TRP A 17 -18.08 -7.17 -3.93
CA TRP A 17 -18.17 -8.51 -4.53
C TRP A 17 -16.92 -9.31 -4.17
N ASP A 18 -17.02 -10.63 -3.95
CA ASP A 18 -15.89 -11.46 -3.47
C ASP A 18 -14.64 -11.36 -4.35
N GLU A 19 -14.79 -11.11 -5.66
CA GLU A 19 -13.69 -10.89 -6.61
C GLU A 19 -12.93 -9.57 -6.37
N LEU A 20 -13.58 -8.56 -5.80
CA LEU A 20 -13.02 -7.25 -5.49
C LEU A 20 -12.58 -7.12 -4.02
N ARG A 21 -12.86 -8.11 -3.18
CA ARG A 21 -12.44 -8.13 -1.76
C ARG A 21 -10.98 -8.49 -1.57
N HIS A 22 -10.37 -9.04 -2.62
CA HIS A 22 -9.10 -9.73 -2.56
C HIS A 22 -8.09 -9.08 -3.52
N MET A 23 -6.95 -8.66 -2.97
CA MET A 23 -5.80 -8.15 -3.70
C MET A 23 -4.75 -9.26 -3.81
N PRO A 24 -4.71 -10.03 -4.92
CA PRO A 24 -3.59 -10.93 -5.20
C PRO A 24 -2.25 -10.19 -5.18
N ALA A 25 -1.21 -10.88 -4.71
CA ALA A 25 0.18 -10.45 -4.83
C ALA A 25 0.57 -10.17 -6.28
N GLY A 26 1.52 -9.25 -6.48
CA GLY A 26 2.01 -8.90 -7.81
C GLY A 26 1.18 -7.85 -8.54
N GLY A 27 0.41 -7.05 -7.81
CA GLY A 27 -0.44 -6.01 -8.37
C GLY A 27 -0.23 -4.63 -7.73
N VAL A 28 -0.56 -3.59 -8.51
CA VAL A 28 -0.77 -2.24 -7.99
C VAL A 28 -2.26 -1.96 -8.01
N TRP A 29 -2.79 -1.63 -6.84
CA TRP A 29 -4.19 -1.34 -6.59
C TRP A 29 -4.35 0.16 -6.37
N TRP A 30 -5.44 0.72 -6.89
CA TRP A 30 -5.71 2.15 -6.83
C TRP A 30 -7.11 2.39 -6.28
N PHE A 31 -7.20 3.10 -5.16
CA PHE A 31 -8.44 3.64 -4.63
C PHE A 31 -8.39 5.16 -4.65
N ASN A 32 -9.45 5.76 -5.18
CA ASN A 32 -9.66 7.20 -5.11
C ASN A 32 -10.76 7.46 -4.10
N VAL A 33 -10.46 8.28 -3.11
CA VAL A 33 -11.32 8.63 -1.99
C VAL A 33 -11.40 10.15 -1.93
N ASP A 34 -12.60 10.68 -1.68
CA ASP A 34 -12.82 12.13 -1.77
C ASP A 34 -12.27 12.88 -0.55
N ARG A 35 -12.15 12.21 0.60
CA ARG A 35 -11.68 12.80 1.87
C ARG A 35 -10.47 12.06 2.39
N HIS A 36 -9.50 12.82 2.89
CA HIS A 36 -8.30 12.27 3.53
C HIS A 36 -8.63 11.37 4.74
N GLU A 37 -9.64 11.73 5.54
CA GLU A 37 -10.09 10.92 6.68
C GLU A 37 -10.62 9.55 6.25
N ASP A 38 -11.31 9.49 5.11
CA ASP A 38 -11.83 8.24 4.56
C ASP A 38 -10.69 7.40 3.98
N ALA A 39 -9.66 8.02 3.40
CA ALA A 39 -8.44 7.32 2.96
C ALA A 39 -7.70 6.66 4.14
N ILE A 40 -7.60 7.37 5.27
CA ILE A 40 -7.02 6.84 6.50
C ILE A 40 -7.88 5.70 7.07
N SER A 41 -9.19 5.88 7.09
CA SER A 41 -10.13 4.86 7.58
C SER A 41 -10.07 3.59 6.73
N LEU A 42 -10.00 3.72 5.41
CA LEU A 42 -9.83 2.61 4.48
C LEU A 42 -8.48 1.89 4.70
N ALA A 43 -7.40 2.64 4.91
CA ALA A 43 -6.10 2.05 5.23
C ALA A 43 -6.15 1.26 6.55
N ASN A 44 -6.70 1.84 7.63
CA ASN A 44 -6.86 1.18 8.92
C ASN A 44 -7.71 -0.10 8.79
N GLN A 45 -8.82 -0.04 8.06
CA GLN A 45 -9.69 -1.19 7.81
C GLN A 45 -8.97 -2.28 7.00
N THR A 46 -8.22 -1.88 5.98
CA THR A 46 -7.41 -2.81 5.18
C THR A 46 -6.40 -3.52 6.08
N ILE A 47 -5.69 -2.79 6.94
CA ILE A 47 -4.71 -3.35 7.88
C ILE A 47 -5.38 -4.31 8.86
N ALA A 48 -6.46 -3.88 9.52
CA ALA A 48 -7.17 -4.68 10.52
C ALA A 48 -7.73 -5.99 9.95
N SER A 49 -8.00 -6.02 8.64
CA SER A 49 -8.48 -7.21 7.94
C SER A 49 -7.38 -8.20 7.54
N GLN A 50 -6.10 -7.89 7.79
CA GLN A 50 -4.99 -8.81 7.52
C GLN A 50 -4.78 -9.79 8.66
N ALA A 51 -4.25 -10.97 8.32
CA ALA A 51 -3.84 -11.96 9.30
C ALA A 51 -2.67 -11.46 10.16
N GLU A 52 -2.53 -11.98 11.38
CA GLU A 52 -1.43 -11.64 12.30
C GLU A 52 -0.03 -11.87 11.69
N THR A 53 0.09 -12.91 10.85
CA THR A 53 1.33 -13.27 10.15
C THR A 53 1.58 -12.47 8.87
N ALA A 54 0.69 -11.55 8.50
CA ALA A 54 0.83 -10.76 7.29
C ALA A 54 1.92 -9.69 7.45
N HIS A 55 2.71 -9.51 6.41
CA HIS A 55 3.73 -8.47 6.38
C HIS A 55 3.14 -7.20 5.78
N VAL A 56 2.94 -6.17 6.61
CA VAL A 56 2.31 -4.92 6.18
C VAL A 56 3.25 -3.74 6.42
N ALA A 57 3.39 -2.90 5.39
CA ALA A 57 4.13 -1.66 5.43
C ALA A 57 3.23 -0.51 4.99
N VAL A 58 3.14 0.53 5.82
CA VAL A 58 2.33 1.70 5.54
C VAL A 58 3.24 2.90 5.28
N ILE A 59 2.98 3.58 4.17
CA ILE A 59 3.70 4.77 3.73
C ILE A 59 2.73 5.94 3.73
N SER A 60 3.00 6.95 4.56
CA SER A 60 2.28 8.23 4.52
C SER A 60 3.11 9.30 3.82
N MET A 61 2.45 10.05 2.95
CA MET A 61 3.07 11.19 2.29
C MET A 61 2.81 12.49 3.08
N ASP A 62 3.86 13.26 3.37
CA ASP A 62 3.80 14.55 4.09
C ASP A 62 3.16 14.50 5.49
N SER A 63 3.12 13.33 6.12
CA SER A 63 2.55 13.17 7.45
C SER A 63 3.20 12.01 8.19
N ASP A 64 3.15 12.05 9.52
CA ASP A 64 3.73 11.03 10.39
C ASP A 64 2.78 9.82 10.48
N PRO A 65 3.17 8.65 9.94
CA PRO A 65 2.28 7.49 9.88
C PRO A 65 1.85 7.03 11.28
N ALA A 66 2.71 7.18 12.30
CA ALA A 66 2.39 6.77 13.67
C ALA A 66 1.28 7.61 14.32
N LYS A 67 1.01 8.81 13.79
CA LYS A 67 -0.06 9.70 14.28
C LYS A 67 -1.36 9.55 13.51
N ILE A 68 -1.28 9.05 12.28
CA ILE A 68 -2.40 8.97 11.35
C ILE A 68 -3.14 7.64 11.51
N PHE A 69 -2.39 6.55 11.56
CA PHE A 69 -2.97 5.21 11.62
C PHE A 69 -3.28 4.88 13.07
N GLN A 70 -4.56 4.63 13.35
CA GLN A 70 -5.05 4.14 14.62
C GLN A 70 -5.44 2.69 14.40
N LEU A 71 -4.61 1.80 14.92
CA LEU A 71 -4.81 0.37 14.83
C LEU A 71 -5.39 -0.10 16.15
N ASP A 72 -6.46 -0.89 16.06
CA ASP A 72 -7.00 -1.58 17.21
C ASP A 72 -6.09 -2.77 17.51
N ASP A 73 -5.56 -2.87 18.74
CA ASP A 73 -4.67 -3.95 19.17
C ASP A 73 -5.32 -5.35 19.06
N SER A 74 -6.63 -5.42 18.85
CA SER A 74 -7.37 -6.67 18.78
C SER A 74 -7.38 -7.33 17.40
N GLN A 75 -7.05 -6.64 16.30
CA GLN A 75 -7.15 -7.17 14.93
C GLN A 75 -6.06 -6.59 14.00
N GLY A 76 -5.42 -7.43 13.18
CA GLY A 76 -4.42 -7.03 12.18
C GLY A 76 -3.07 -7.73 12.32
N PRO A 77 -2.03 -7.28 11.60
CA PRO A 77 -0.70 -7.89 11.62
C PRO A 77 0.02 -7.62 12.94
N GLU A 78 0.77 -8.61 13.46
CA GLU A 78 1.56 -8.48 14.69
C GLU A 78 2.67 -7.42 14.55
N LYS A 79 3.21 -7.27 13.35
CA LYS A 79 4.31 -6.35 13.05
C LYS A 79 3.96 -5.51 11.83
N MET A 80 4.03 -4.20 12.02
CA MET A 80 3.88 -3.23 10.96
C MET A 80 5.14 -2.39 10.79
N LYS A 81 5.48 -2.09 9.54
CA LYS A 81 6.50 -1.11 9.20
C LYS A 81 5.86 0.21 8.80
N LEU A 82 6.35 1.30 9.38
CA LEU A 82 5.87 2.64 9.10
C LEU A 82 6.95 3.41 8.36
N PHE A 83 6.58 4.01 7.23
CA PHE A 83 7.45 4.85 6.42
C PHE A 83 6.80 6.20 6.20
N SER A 84 7.62 7.26 6.22
CA SER A 84 7.20 8.59 5.80
C SER A 84 7.92 8.95 4.51
N MET A 85 7.20 9.62 3.62
CA MET A 85 7.73 10.09 2.34
C MET A 85 7.37 11.57 2.16
N LEU A 86 8.31 12.35 1.61
CA LEU A 86 8.03 13.73 1.22
C LEU A 86 7.12 13.77 0.00
N ASN A 87 6.22 14.74 -0.04
CA ASN A 87 5.35 15.01 -1.17
C ASN A 87 6.10 15.65 -2.34
N HIS A 88 6.87 14.82 -3.01
CA HIS A 88 7.73 15.22 -4.11
C HIS A 88 7.80 14.08 -5.13
N GLU A 89 7.84 14.40 -6.43
CA GLU A 89 7.91 13.41 -7.52
C GLU A 89 9.05 12.39 -7.32
N LYS A 90 10.21 12.88 -6.90
CA LYS A 90 11.38 12.06 -6.53
C LYS A 90 11.07 10.99 -5.47
N GLY A 91 10.19 11.26 -4.52
CA GLY A 91 9.76 10.29 -3.51
C GLY A 91 9.10 9.07 -4.15
N LEU A 92 8.14 9.31 -5.06
CA LEU A 92 7.52 8.22 -5.83
C LEU A 92 8.56 7.51 -6.70
N TYR A 93 9.43 8.25 -7.38
CA TYR A 93 10.44 7.67 -8.27
C TYR A 93 11.40 6.71 -7.57
N TYR A 94 11.81 7.01 -6.34
CA TYR A 94 12.74 6.20 -5.55
C TYR A 94 12.05 5.23 -4.58
N LEU A 95 10.74 5.31 -4.39
CA LEU A 95 9.96 4.51 -3.45
C LEU A 95 10.33 3.01 -3.46
N ALA A 96 10.27 2.35 -4.62
CA ALA A 96 10.59 0.92 -4.70
C ALA A 96 12.01 0.58 -4.23
N ARG A 97 12.98 1.46 -4.53
CA ARG A 97 14.37 1.30 -4.12
C ARG A 97 14.52 1.51 -2.63
N ASP A 98 13.91 2.56 -2.09
CA ASP A 98 13.98 2.90 -0.67
C ASP A 98 13.35 1.80 0.19
N LEU A 99 12.23 1.22 -0.27
CA LEU A 99 11.59 0.07 0.38
C LEU A 99 12.48 -1.17 0.33
N GLN A 100 13.06 -1.51 -0.82
CA GLN A 100 13.98 -2.65 -0.96
C GLN A 100 15.24 -2.53 -0.10
N CYS A 101 15.75 -1.32 0.09
CA CYS A 101 16.90 -1.10 0.96
C CYS A 101 16.53 -1.19 2.45
N SER A 102 15.27 -0.97 2.80
CA SER A 102 14.80 -0.92 4.18
C SER A 102 14.29 -2.27 4.70
N ILE A 103 13.61 -3.04 3.84
CA ILE A 103 13.00 -4.33 4.19
C ILE A 103 13.06 -5.29 3.00
N ASP A 104 12.95 -6.60 3.29
CA ASP A 104 12.66 -7.60 2.25
C ASP A 104 11.20 -7.43 1.80
N PRO A 105 10.95 -7.03 0.53
CA PRO A 105 9.60 -6.79 0.04
C PRO A 105 8.81 -8.07 -0.23
N HIS A 106 9.39 -9.26 -0.06
CA HIS A 106 8.71 -10.50 -0.42
C HIS A 106 7.43 -10.72 0.41
N ASN A 107 6.30 -10.96 -0.27
CA ASN A 107 4.98 -11.15 0.34
C ASN A 107 4.51 -9.99 1.23
N TYR A 108 5.00 -8.77 1.00
CA TYR A 108 4.53 -7.57 1.68
C TYR A 108 3.29 -6.97 1.02
N LEU A 109 2.39 -6.45 1.85
CA LEU A 109 1.41 -5.45 1.47
C LEU A 109 1.95 -4.06 1.79
N PHE A 110 2.17 -3.25 0.76
CA PHE A 110 2.53 -1.85 0.87
C PHE A 110 1.27 -0.99 0.71
N ILE A 111 0.98 -0.12 1.66
CA ILE A 111 -0.16 0.81 1.60
C ILE A 111 0.39 2.22 1.55
N LEU A 112 0.23 2.89 0.40
CA LEU A 112 0.61 4.28 0.20
C LEU A 112 -0.61 5.18 0.34
N VAL A 113 -0.66 5.99 1.40
CA VAL A 113 -1.65 7.05 1.59
C VAL A 113 -1.07 8.37 1.11
N CYS A 114 -1.70 8.94 0.08
CA CYS A 114 -1.26 10.17 -0.56
C CYS A 114 -1.79 11.40 0.17
N ALA A 115 -1.02 12.50 0.13
CA ALA A 115 -1.51 13.80 0.55
C ALA A 115 -2.49 14.38 -0.51
N ASN A 116 -3.41 15.25 -0.09
CA ASN A 116 -4.49 15.80 -0.92
C ASN A 116 -4.03 16.44 -2.26
N ASN A 117 -2.78 16.93 -2.32
CA ASN A 117 -2.20 17.59 -3.49
C ASN A 117 -1.08 16.78 -4.17
N ALA A 118 -0.82 15.55 -3.73
CA ALA A 118 0.40 14.82 -4.06
C ALA A 118 0.65 14.54 -5.55
N TRP A 119 -0.42 14.62 -6.34
CA TRP A 119 -0.46 14.23 -7.73
C TRP A 119 -0.84 15.41 -8.63
N GLN A 120 -1.14 16.57 -8.04
CA GLN A 120 -1.49 17.79 -8.80
C GLN A 120 -0.28 18.31 -9.59
N ASN A 121 0.92 18.10 -9.06
CA ASN A 121 2.17 18.60 -9.66
C ASN A 121 2.91 17.54 -10.50
N ILE A 122 2.35 16.33 -10.66
CA ILE A 122 3.01 15.23 -11.35
C ILE A 122 2.34 15.00 -12.72
N PRO A 123 3.08 15.11 -13.83
CA PRO A 123 2.54 14.84 -15.16
C PRO A 123 2.00 13.42 -15.27
N ALA A 124 0.85 13.25 -15.95
CA ALA A 124 0.22 11.94 -16.13
C ALA A 124 1.15 10.90 -16.78
N GLU A 125 2.03 11.32 -17.69
CA GLU A 125 3.02 10.43 -18.33
C GLU A 125 4.04 9.87 -17.34
N ARG A 126 4.55 10.73 -16.44
CA ARG A 126 5.47 10.33 -15.37
C ARG A 126 4.81 9.34 -14.44
N LEU A 127 3.54 9.58 -14.15
CA LEU A 127 2.78 8.72 -13.29
C LEU A 127 2.48 7.35 -13.89
N ARG A 128 2.09 7.30 -15.17
CA ARG A 128 1.95 6.03 -15.91
C ARG A 128 3.26 5.26 -15.93
N SER A 129 4.38 5.94 -16.20
CA SER A 129 5.71 5.33 -16.16
C SER A 129 6.06 4.78 -14.77
N TRP A 130 5.67 5.51 -13.71
CA TRP A 130 5.83 5.03 -12.34
C TRP A 130 4.96 3.82 -12.03
N LEU A 131 3.68 3.82 -12.41
CA LEU A 131 2.77 2.68 -12.24
C LEU A 131 3.30 1.43 -12.95
N ASP A 132 3.80 1.55 -14.18
CA ASP A 132 4.40 0.42 -14.91
C ASP A 132 5.62 -0.15 -14.19
N LYS A 133 6.45 0.71 -13.60
CA LYS A 133 7.61 0.30 -12.79
C LYS A 133 7.18 -0.39 -11.51
N MET A 134 6.23 0.19 -10.76
CA MET A 134 5.72 -0.41 -9.53
C MET A 134 5.03 -1.73 -9.80
N ASN A 135 4.30 -1.86 -10.90
CA ASN A 135 3.64 -3.11 -11.29
C ASN A 135 4.67 -4.20 -11.60
N LYS A 136 5.73 -3.90 -12.38
CA LYS A 136 6.84 -4.84 -12.59
C LYS A 136 7.54 -5.22 -11.29
N TRP A 137 7.82 -4.23 -10.44
CA TRP A 137 8.45 -4.43 -9.14
C TRP A 137 7.59 -5.32 -8.22
N SER A 138 6.29 -5.07 -8.15
CA SER A 138 5.35 -5.83 -7.33
C SER A 138 5.32 -7.30 -7.73
N ARG A 139 5.28 -7.59 -9.03
CA ARG A 139 5.33 -8.95 -9.57
C ARG A 139 6.65 -9.66 -9.28
N LEU A 140 7.77 -8.97 -9.46
CA LEU A 140 9.09 -9.57 -9.22
C LEU A 140 9.33 -9.92 -7.76
N ASN A 141 8.75 -9.15 -6.83
CA ASN A 141 8.92 -9.38 -5.40
C ASN A 141 7.75 -10.17 -4.79
N HIS A 142 6.72 -10.56 -5.55
CA HIS A 142 5.49 -11.17 -5.02
C HIS A 142 4.85 -10.32 -3.91
N CYS A 143 4.80 -9.00 -4.12
CA CYS A 143 4.23 -8.05 -3.17
C CYS A 143 3.08 -7.27 -3.82
N SER A 144 2.25 -6.62 -3.01
CA SER A 144 1.17 -5.77 -3.49
C SER A 144 1.33 -4.34 -3.03
N LEU A 145 1.03 -3.39 -3.91
CA LEU A 145 1.00 -1.97 -3.57
C LEU A 145 -0.42 -1.47 -3.68
N LEU A 146 -1.00 -1.02 -2.57
CA LEU A 146 -2.26 -0.31 -2.51
C LEU A 146 -1.99 1.20 -2.44
N VAL A 147 -2.44 1.94 -3.44
CA VAL A 147 -2.38 3.41 -3.47
C VAL A 147 -3.76 3.96 -3.14
N ILE A 148 -3.83 4.78 -2.10
CA ILE A 148 -5.05 5.48 -1.68
C ILE A 148 -4.81 6.97 -1.86
N ARG A 149 -5.63 7.59 -2.70
CA ARG A 149 -5.63 9.03 -2.97
C ARG A 149 -6.85 9.67 -2.35
#